data_AF-A0A659U8R1-F1
#
_entry.id   AF-A0A659U8R1-F1
#
_cell.length_a   1.000
_cell.length_b   1.000
_cell.length_c   1.000
_cell.angle_alpha   90.00
_cell.angle_beta   90.00
_cell.angle_gamma   90.00
#
_symmetry.space_group_name_H-M   'P 1'
#
loop_
_entity.id
_entity.type
_entity.pdbx_description
1 polymer ?
#
loop_
_entity_poly.entity_id
_entity_poly.type
_entity_poly.pdbx_seq_one_letter_code
_entity_poly.pdbx_strand_id
1 'polypeptide(L)'
;AAFYKDFGMGRSRGTIPIQIAGNVKQGGLFETAFGLTLGEIVDHIGGGTSTGRPVKAVQVGGPLGAYFPRALFDTPFDYEEFAKRDGLIGHRSEE
;
A
#
# COMPACT_ATOMS: atom_id res chain seq x y z
N ALA A 1 -21.80 -8.94 11.48
CA ALA A 1 -20.98 -9.94 10.75
C ALA A 1 -21.03 -9.74 9.23
N ALA A 2 -22.22 -9.61 8.60
CA ALA A 2 -22.32 -9.40 7.15
C ALA A 2 -21.66 -8.09 6.65
N PHE A 3 -21.91 -6.96 7.33
CA PHE A 3 -21.41 -5.63 6.93
C PHE A 3 -19.87 -5.53 6.80
N TYR A 4 -19.10 -6.26 7.61
CA TYR A 4 -17.62 -6.27 7.55
C TYR A 4 -17.08 -7.18 6.44
N LYS A 5 -17.88 -8.17 6.02
CA LYS A 5 -17.50 -9.19 5.02
C LYS A 5 -17.59 -8.66 3.59
N ASP A 6 -18.38 -7.60 3.39
CA ASP A 6 -18.68 -7.01 2.08
C ASP A 6 -17.67 -5.94 1.64
N PHE A 7 -16.75 -5.53 2.53
CA PHE A 7 -15.60 -4.70 2.17
C PHE A 7 -14.40 -5.59 1.78
N GLY A 8 -13.66 -5.20 0.74
CA GLY A 8 -12.41 -5.85 0.30
C GLY A 8 -12.52 -6.67 -1.00
N MET A 9 -11.47 -7.44 -1.32
CA MET A 9 -11.39 -8.30 -2.51
C MET A 9 -10.84 -9.70 -2.18
N GLY A 10 -11.38 -10.75 -2.82
CA GLY A 10 -10.88 -12.12 -2.65
C GLY A 10 -11.02 -12.66 -1.21
N ARG A 11 -9.90 -13.10 -0.62
CA ARG A 11 -9.83 -13.58 0.78
C ARG A 11 -9.65 -12.44 1.79
N SER A 12 -9.21 -11.27 1.34
CA SER A 12 -8.97 -10.09 2.16
C SER A 12 -10.26 -9.31 2.33
N ARG A 13 -11.03 -9.69 3.35
CA ARG A 13 -12.32 -9.10 3.71
C ARG A 13 -12.18 -8.18 4.91
N GLY A 14 -12.87 -7.05 4.88
CA GLY A 14 -12.83 -6.02 5.90
C GLY A 14 -12.04 -4.80 5.48
N THR A 15 -11.61 -4.06 6.48
CA THR A 15 -10.86 -2.82 6.36
C THR A 15 -9.46 -3.01 6.93
N ILE A 16 -8.49 -2.27 6.38
CA ILE A 16 -7.13 -2.22 6.86
C ILE A 16 -6.79 -0.79 7.30
N PRO A 17 -6.27 -0.60 8.53
CA PRO A 17 -5.67 0.66 8.91
C PRO A 17 -4.32 0.83 8.20
N ILE A 18 -4.18 1.92 7.46
CA ILE A 18 -2.98 2.31 6.73
C ILE A 18 -2.43 3.59 7.35
N GLN A 19 -1.17 3.55 7.75
CA GLN A 19 -0.44 4.74 8.20
C GLN A 19 0.37 5.31 7.02
N ILE A 20 0.06 6.55 6.65
CA ILE A 20 0.74 7.27 5.57
C ILE A 20 1.68 8.31 6.19
N ALA A 21 2.98 8.19 5.94
CA ALA A 21 4.02 9.01 6.55
C ALA A 21 5.15 9.37 5.56
N GLY A 22 6.05 10.27 5.97
CA GLY A 22 7.19 10.72 5.18
C GLY A 22 6.89 11.98 4.36
N ASN A 23 7.35 12.02 3.11
CA ASN A 23 7.11 13.15 2.20
C ASN A 23 5.72 13.03 1.55
N VAL A 24 4.67 13.36 2.33
CA VAL A 24 3.27 13.26 1.92
C VAL A 24 2.49 14.51 2.34
N LYS A 25 1.52 14.93 1.53
CA LYS A 25 0.72 16.13 1.78
C LYS A 25 -0.32 15.92 2.89
N GLN A 26 -0.98 14.77 2.90
CA GLN A 26 -2.02 14.39 3.86
C GLN A 26 -1.61 13.10 4.58
N GLY A 27 -0.65 13.23 5.50
CA GLY A 27 -0.21 12.11 6.35
C GLY A 27 -1.19 11.83 7.49
N GLY A 28 -1.22 10.60 7.98
CA GLY A 28 -2.11 10.19 9.06
C GLY A 28 -2.42 8.71 9.08
N LEU A 29 -3.40 8.34 9.90
CA LEU A 29 -3.98 7.01 9.97
C LEU A 29 -5.32 7.01 9.22
N PHE A 30 -5.44 6.15 8.22
CA PHE A 30 -6.64 6.01 7.41
C PHE A 30 -7.11 4.57 7.46
N GLU A 31 -8.41 4.35 7.52
CA GLU A 31 -9.00 3.02 7.42
C GLU A 31 -9.63 2.87 6.03
N THR A 32 -9.19 1.87 5.27
CA THR A 32 -9.63 1.67 3.88
C THR A 32 -10.05 0.22 3.66
N ALA A 33 -10.92 -0.04 2.68
CA ALA A 33 -11.18 -1.40 2.25
C ALA A 33 -9.96 -1.96 1.49
N PHE A 34 -9.71 -3.27 1.60
CA PHE A 34 -8.69 -3.93 0.77
C PHE A 34 -8.97 -3.75 -0.72
N GLY A 35 -7.89 -3.69 -1.52
CA GLY A 35 -7.98 -3.68 -2.99
C GLY A 35 -7.81 -2.31 -3.64
N LEU A 36 -7.76 -1.21 -2.89
CA LEU A 36 -7.25 0.06 -3.42
C LEU A 36 -5.82 -0.14 -3.90
N THR A 37 -5.47 0.43 -5.05
CA THR A 37 -4.09 0.40 -5.54
C THR A 37 -3.19 1.30 -4.70
N LEU A 38 -1.89 1.00 -4.68
CA LEU A 38 -0.90 1.86 -4.02
C LEU A 38 -0.95 3.30 -4.57
N GLY A 39 -1.24 3.46 -5.86
CA GLY A 39 -1.44 4.77 -6.49
C GLY A 39 -2.63 5.53 -5.94
N GLU A 40 -3.79 4.89 -5.78
CA GLU A 40 -4.96 5.53 -5.17
C GLU A 40 -4.68 5.96 -3.73
N ILE A 41 -3.96 5.14 -2.96
CA ILE A 41 -3.57 5.48 -1.59
C ILE A 41 -2.63 6.70 -1.58
N VAL A 42 -1.61 6.72 -2.44
CA VAL A 42 -0.60 7.80 -2.43
C VAL A 42 -1.15 9.10 -3.00
N ASP A 43 -1.86 9.02 -4.13
CA ASP A 43 -2.28 10.19 -4.88
C ASP A 43 -3.62 10.75 -4.40
N HIS A 44 -4.59 9.88 -4.07
CA HIS A 44 -5.93 10.32 -3.69
C HIS A 44 -6.08 10.49 -2.17
N ILE A 45 -5.59 9.53 -1.38
CA ILE A 45 -5.66 9.63 0.09
C ILE A 45 -4.53 10.51 0.62
N GLY A 46 -3.30 10.23 0.23
CA GLY A 46 -2.12 11.00 0.65
C GLY A 46 -2.00 12.38 -0.01
N GLY A 47 -2.71 12.61 -1.13
CA GLY A 47 -2.66 13.86 -1.88
C GLY A 47 -1.31 14.14 -2.55
N GLY A 48 -0.51 13.10 -2.80
CA GLY A 48 0.85 13.21 -3.33
C GLY A 48 1.87 13.68 -2.31
N THR A 49 3.04 14.14 -2.78
CA THR A 49 4.12 14.57 -1.88
C THR A 49 3.85 15.95 -1.28
N SER A 50 4.35 16.21 -0.07
CA SER A 50 4.27 17.56 0.54
C SER A 50 5.04 18.60 -0.27
N THR A 51 6.06 18.16 -1.01
CA THR A 51 6.87 19.01 -1.89
C THR A 51 6.22 19.32 -3.25
N GLY A 52 5.14 18.64 -3.63
CA GLY A 52 4.56 18.70 -4.98
C GLY A 52 5.40 18.05 -6.08
N ARG A 53 6.58 17.50 -5.76
CA ARG A 53 7.42 16.74 -6.69
C ARG A 53 6.85 15.34 -6.92
N PRO A 54 7.13 14.70 -8.07
CA PRO A 54 6.70 13.33 -8.31
C PRO A 54 7.26 12.35 -7.27
N VAL A 55 6.44 11.39 -6.87
CA VAL A 55 6.85 10.30 -5.98
C VAL A 55 7.86 9.41 -6.71
N LYS A 56 9.04 9.20 -6.11
CA LYS A 56 10.07 8.32 -6.68
C LYS A 56 9.82 6.86 -6.31
N ALA A 57 9.59 6.60 -5.03
CA ALA A 57 9.26 5.28 -4.51
C ALA A 57 8.52 5.42 -3.17
N VAL A 58 7.79 4.38 -2.79
CA VAL A 58 7.12 4.25 -1.48
C VAL A 58 7.60 2.98 -0.82
N GLN A 59 7.97 3.06 0.46
CA GLN A 59 8.27 1.88 1.26
C GLN A 59 6.98 1.35 1.87
N VAL A 60 6.69 0.07 1.69
CA VAL A 60 5.51 -0.60 2.25
C VAL A 60 5.97 -1.74 3.13
N GLY A 61 5.42 -1.84 4.36
CA GLY A 61 5.79 -2.89 5.32
C GLY A 61 6.77 -2.46 6.43
N GLY A 62 7.01 -1.15 6.59
CA GLY A 62 7.93 -0.63 7.62
C GLY A 62 9.40 -0.71 7.19
N PRO A 63 10.37 -0.58 8.12
CA PRO A 63 11.79 -0.42 7.77
C PRO A 63 12.40 -1.63 7.05
N LEU A 64 11.81 -2.82 7.20
CA LEU A 64 12.21 -4.05 6.51
C LEU A 64 11.39 -4.30 5.23
N GLY A 65 10.45 -3.41 4.92
CA GLY A 65 9.58 -3.53 3.76
C GLY A 65 10.25 -3.08 2.46
N ALA A 66 9.71 -3.57 1.34
CA ALA A 66 10.22 -3.27 0.01
C ALA A 66 9.87 -1.84 -0.47
N TYR A 67 10.71 -1.31 -1.37
CA TYR A 67 10.47 -0.05 -2.06
C TYR A 67 9.76 -0.28 -3.39
N PHE A 68 8.60 0.35 -3.54
CA PHE A 68 7.78 0.30 -4.74
C PHE A 68 8.03 1.55 -5.59
N PRO A 69 8.66 1.44 -6.77
CA PRO A 69 8.73 2.57 -7.70
C PRO A 69 7.36 2.87 -8.29
N ARG A 70 7.21 4.05 -8.89
CA ARG A 70 5.94 4.51 -9.49
C ARG A 70 5.34 3.51 -10.50
N ALA A 71 6.18 2.74 -11.19
CA ALA A 71 5.74 1.72 -12.14
C ALA A 71 4.92 0.57 -11.52
N LEU A 72 4.98 0.39 -10.19
CA LEU A 72 4.23 -0.65 -9.46
C LEU A 72 3.03 -0.08 -8.70
N PHE A 73 2.61 1.16 -8.96
CA PHE A 73 1.53 1.80 -8.22
C PHE A 73 0.14 1.26 -8.56
N ASP A 74 0.03 0.46 -9.62
CA ASP A 74 -1.15 -0.34 -9.95
C ASP A 74 -1.32 -1.56 -9.03
N THR A 75 -0.33 -1.87 -8.18
CA THR A 75 -0.39 -3.00 -7.24
C THR A 75 -1.56 -2.80 -6.27
N PRO A 76 -2.55 -3.71 -6.24
CA PRO A 76 -3.63 -3.68 -5.27
C PRO A 76 -3.08 -3.84 -3.85
N PHE A 77 -3.64 -3.08 -2.91
CA PHE A 77 -3.24 -3.13 -1.51
C PHE A 77 -3.86 -4.35 -0.84
N ASP A 78 -3.21 -5.48 -1.06
CA ASP A 78 -3.54 -6.81 -0.56
C ASP A 78 -2.25 -7.54 -0.15
N TYR A 79 -2.28 -8.24 0.98
CA TYR A 79 -1.12 -8.94 1.53
C TYR A 79 -0.53 -9.96 0.53
N GLU A 80 -1.38 -10.69 -0.20
CA GLU A 80 -0.92 -11.68 -1.18
C GLU A 80 -0.27 -11.02 -2.42
N GLU A 81 -0.80 -9.88 -2.89
CA GLU A 81 -0.25 -9.18 -4.06
C GLU A 81 1.08 -8.51 -3.74
N PHE A 82 1.23 -7.94 -2.54
CA PHE A 82 2.51 -7.42 -2.07
C PHE A 82 3.55 -8.53 -1.90
N ALA A 83 3.19 -9.67 -1.31
CA ALA A 83 4.10 -10.82 -1.18
C ALA A 83 4.57 -11.36 -2.54
N LYS A 84 3.69 -11.40 -3.56
CA LYS A 84 4.07 -11.78 -4.93
C LYS A 84 5.06 -10.79 -5.55
N ARG A 85 4.93 -9.49 -5.26
CA ARG A 85 5.85 -8.45 -5.74
C ARG A 85 7.16 -8.41 -4.95
N ASP A 86 7.16 -8.81 -3.67
CA ASP A 86 8.37 -8.96 -2.86
C ASP A 86 9.27 -10.10 -3.40
N GLY A 87 8.66 -11.14 -3.97
CA GLY A 87 9.36 -12.20 -4.72
C GLY A 87 10.12 -11.74 -5.97
N LEU A 88 9.94 -10.48 -6.41
CA LEU A 88 10.73 -9.87 -7.49
C LEU A 88 11.97 -9.10 -6.98
N ILE A 89 12.08 -8.81 -5.69
CA ILE A 89 13.21 -8.07 -5.09
C ILE A 89 14.08 -8.94 -4.16
N GLY A 90 13.62 -10.11 -3.72
CA GLY A 90 14.42 -11.00 -2.91
C GLY A 90 14.23 -12.45 -3.31
N HIS A 91 15.28 -13.08 -3.84
CA HIS A 91 15.47 -14.51 -3.65
C HIS A 91 15.18 -14.86 -2.18
N ARG A 92 14.48 -15.97 -1.92
CA ARG A 92 14.42 -16.60 -0.60
C ARG A 92 15.78 -16.49 0.08
N SER A 93 15.89 -15.66 1.10
CA SER A 93 16.77 -15.94 2.22
C SER A 93 15.87 -16.58 3.26
N GLU A 94 15.96 -17.90 3.33
CA GLU A 94 15.55 -18.70 4.48
C GLU A 94 16.13 -18.06 5.75
N GLU A 95 15.25 -17.67 6.69
CA GLU A 95 15.22 -18.17 8.08
C GLU A 95 13.92 -17.71 8.76
#